data_AF-A0A084AQ17-F1
#
_entry.id   AF-A0A084AQ17-F1
#
_cell.length_a   1.000
_cell.length_b   1.000
_cell.length_c   1.000
_cell.angle_alpha   90.00
_cell.angle_beta   90.00
_cell.angle_gamma   90.00
#
_symmetry.space_group_name_H-M   'P 1'
#
loop_
_entity.id
_entity.type
_entity.pdbx_description
1 polymer ?
#
loop_
_entity_poly.entity_id
_entity_poly.type
_entity_poly.pdbx_seq_one_letter_code
_entity_poly.pdbx_strand_id
1 'polypeptide(L)'
;MFSSSFLKATTSLALVLLCAPVFASTAATSRAVHNATANLPFRNPMLCIESRVDDLLSRMTIEEKAGQLFHTILFSGPNGTFASATAELNSTDFVIGTHRPVGLEEYESVGFSFNKPVVTGLLKETLGFKGVVLTDWGLITDTTVGGQPWIAKAWGVEEPSELERVARVLDAGCDQFGGDSRPELVVELVQRGFVEESKIDISVRKLLREKFILGLFDEPFVDVDAASSVVGNPYFRRLSLEAQRALHTLLTNRNNTLPLRALSTETAIYVEGFDKALLADRGFTVVATPEEADLAILRSLEYTAEEKERQAKIYDQVPTIVDINFNRPAAVPEVAEKAVALFVTYGSSTQALLDVVFNTDGAEPLGKLPFDLPRSDAAVETSSEDQPFDTPDPVFRFDHGLRYKPLPCRGCSSVL
;
A
#
# COMPACT_ATOMS: atom_id res chain seq x y z
N MET A 1 68.65 -14.39 15.40
CA MET A 1 67.48 -15.14 15.90
C MET A 1 66.63 -15.42 14.65
N PHE A 2 66.79 -16.53 13.91
CA PHE A 2 66.63 -17.95 14.27
C PHE A 2 65.24 -18.24 14.89
N SER A 3 64.40 -19.18 14.42
CA SER A 3 64.33 -20.03 13.18
C SER A 3 62.97 -20.77 13.18
N SER A 4 62.41 -21.40 12.14
CA SER A 4 62.56 -21.46 10.65
C SER A 4 61.19 -22.00 10.11
N SER A 5 60.86 -22.47 8.89
CA SER A 5 61.51 -22.99 7.65
C SER A 5 60.67 -22.49 6.42
N PHE A 6 60.84 -22.76 5.11
CA PHE A 6 61.31 -23.88 4.25
C PHE A 6 60.42 -25.15 4.28
N LEU A 7 59.97 -25.76 3.16
CA LEU A 7 60.16 -25.48 1.71
C LEU A 7 58.96 -26.02 0.86
N LYS A 8 58.98 -25.78 -0.46
CA LYS A 8 57.98 -26.10 -1.50
C LYS A 8 57.79 -27.61 -1.80
N ALA A 9 56.65 -27.90 -2.45
CA ALA A 9 56.49 -28.74 -3.67
C ALA A 9 55.98 -30.20 -3.61
N THR A 10 54.79 -30.36 -4.23
CA THR A 10 54.40 -31.33 -5.28
C THR A 10 54.01 -32.79 -5.01
N THR A 11 53.04 -33.20 -5.85
CA THR A 11 52.68 -34.55 -6.36
C THR A 11 51.91 -35.54 -5.47
N SER A 12 50.88 -36.11 -6.07
CA SER A 12 49.96 -37.11 -5.52
C SER A 12 50.39 -38.54 -5.85
N LEU A 13 50.08 -39.49 -4.98
CA LEU A 13 49.34 -40.70 -5.39
C LEU A 13 48.56 -41.27 -4.21
N ALA A 14 47.55 -42.11 -4.48
CA ALA A 14 46.60 -42.59 -3.48
C ALA A 14 46.96 -43.98 -2.93
N LEU A 15 46.45 -44.30 -1.74
CA LEU A 15 46.07 -45.67 -1.40
C LEU A 15 44.79 -45.67 -0.56
N VAL A 16 43.86 -46.56 -0.89
CA VAL A 16 42.57 -46.76 -0.22
C VAL A 16 42.65 -47.97 0.70
N LEU A 17 42.14 -47.89 1.94
CA LEU A 17 41.60 -49.08 2.60
C LEU A 17 40.57 -48.78 3.71
N LEU A 18 39.32 -49.12 3.38
CA LEU A 18 38.15 -49.44 4.21
C LEU A 18 38.03 -48.91 5.65
N CYS A 19 36.94 -48.17 5.88
CA CYS A 19 36.00 -48.51 6.95
C CYS A 19 34.55 -48.44 6.39
N ALA A 20 33.62 -49.22 6.91
CA ALA A 20 32.33 -49.50 6.26
C ALA A 20 31.27 -48.37 6.42
N PRO A 21 30.33 -48.22 5.46
CA PRO A 21 29.40 -47.08 5.45
C PRO A 21 28.14 -47.30 6.30
N VAL A 22 27.98 -46.49 7.36
CA VAL A 22 26.72 -46.35 8.11
C VAL A 22 25.65 -45.54 7.33
N PHE A 23 26.04 -44.89 6.23
CA PHE A 23 25.23 -43.96 5.43
C PHE A 23 24.05 -44.58 4.66
N ALA A 24 23.91 -45.90 4.57
CA ALA A 24 22.81 -46.52 3.83
C ALA A 24 21.43 -46.34 4.50
N SER A 25 21.39 -46.24 5.85
CA SER A 25 20.14 -46.24 6.61
C SER A 25 19.35 -44.93 6.49
N THR A 26 20.04 -43.79 6.51
CA THR A 26 19.43 -42.44 6.52
C THR A 26 18.83 -42.03 5.17
N ALA A 27 19.49 -42.40 4.06
CA ALA A 27 18.95 -42.16 2.72
C ALA A 27 17.69 -43.01 2.45
N ALA A 28 17.66 -44.25 2.96
CA ALA A 28 16.51 -45.14 2.82
C ALA A 28 15.29 -44.65 3.62
N THR A 29 15.47 -44.23 4.88
CA THR A 29 14.38 -43.66 5.69
C THR A 29 13.88 -42.32 5.13
N SER A 30 14.77 -41.42 4.72
CA SER A 30 14.40 -40.16 4.03
C SER A 30 13.51 -40.43 2.82
N ARG A 31 13.92 -41.34 1.92
CA ARG A 31 13.17 -41.65 0.69
C ARG A 31 11.85 -42.39 0.97
N ALA A 32 11.81 -43.23 2.00
CA ALA A 32 10.58 -43.90 2.45
C ALA A 32 9.56 -42.91 3.03
N VAL A 33 9.98 -41.96 3.88
CA VAL A 33 9.12 -40.89 4.42
C VAL A 33 8.63 -39.97 3.30
N HIS A 34 9.48 -39.66 2.32
CA HIS A 34 9.08 -38.82 1.18
C HIS A 34 8.03 -39.51 0.29
N ASN A 35 8.16 -40.82 0.05
CA ASN A 35 7.14 -41.62 -0.66
C ASN A 35 5.85 -41.81 0.16
N ALA A 36 5.96 -42.00 1.48
CA ALA A 36 4.79 -42.15 2.36
C ALA A 36 3.95 -40.87 2.47
N THR A 37 4.61 -39.70 2.45
CA THR A 37 3.93 -38.39 2.45
C THR A 37 3.39 -38.01 1.08
N ALA A 38 4.01 -38.44 -0.02
CA ALA A 38 3.54 -38.14 -1.39
C ALA A 38 2.15 -38.73 -1.71
N ASN A 39 1.76 -39.84 -1.07
CA ASN A 39 0.48 -40.52 -1.30
C ASN A 39 -0.67 -40.04 -0.37
N LEU A 40 -0.49 -38.95 0.39
CA LEU A 40 -1.54 -38.42 1.27
C LEU A 40 -2.65 -37.72 0.44
N PRO A 41 -3.95 -37.94 0.74
CA PRO A 41 -5.04 -37.39 -0.08
C PRO A 41 -4.98 -35.86 -0.28
N PHE A 42 -4.58 -35.08 0.73
CA PHE A 42 -4.41 -33.63 0.57
C PHE A 42 -3.35 -33.22 -0.48
N ARG A 43 -2.40 -34.10 -0.81
CA ARG A 43 -1.40 -33.89 -1.88
C ARG A 43 -1.84 -34.39 -3.26
N ASN A 44 -3.04 -34.93 -3.41
CA ASN A 44 -3.55 -35.41 -4.69
C ASN A 44 -4.35 -34.30 -5.42
N PRO A 45 -3.82 -33.67 -6.48
CA PRO A 45 -4.53 -32.62 -7.22
C PRO A 45 -5.75 -33.13 -8.01
N MET A 46 -5.93 -34.45 -8.13
CA MET A 46 -7.13 -35.04 -8.74
C MET A 46 -8.34 -35.11 -7.78
N LEU A 47 -8.16 -34.77 -6.50
CA LEU A 47 -9.27 -34.64 -5.53
C LEU A 47 -9.75 -33.19 -5.46
N CYS A 48 -11.05 -32.99 -5.19
CA CYS A 48 -11.59 -31.65 -4.99
C CYS A 48 -11.02 -30.99 -3.73
N ILE A 49 -10.93 -29.67 -3.74
CA ILE A 49 -10.28 -28.89 -2.68
C ILE A 49 -10.88 -29.18 -1.30
N GLU A 50 -12.21 -29.28 -1.19
CA GLU A 50 -12.85 -29.54 0.11
C GLU A 50 -12.39 -30.89 0.72
N SER A 51 -12.27 -31.96 -0.08
CA SER A 51 -11.74 -33.25 0.40
C SER A 51 -10.23 -33.21 0.70
N ARG A 52 -9.46 -32.35 0.02
CA ARG A 52 -8.04 -32.11 0.35
C ARG A 52 -7.91 -31.35 1.68
N VAL A 53 -8.82 -30.40 1.94
CA VAL A 53 -8.91 -29.66 3.21
C VAL A 53 -9.38 -30.57 4.34
N ASP A 54 -10.39 -31.42 4.14
CA ASP A 54 -10.85 -32.41 5.13
C ASP A 54 -9.72 -33.36 5.57
N ASP A 55 -9.00 -33.93 4.59
CA ASP A 55 -7.88 -34.82 4.85
C ASP A 55 -6.72 -34.13 5.59
N LEU A 56 -6.41 -32.87 5.27
CA LEU A 56 -5.36 -32.13 5.96
C LEU A 56 -5.80 -31.70 7.37
N LEU A 57 -6.98 -31.09 7.50
CA LEU A 57 -7.50 -30.55 8.77
C LEU A 57 -7.67 -31.65 9.83
N SER A 58 -8.11 -32.84 9.42
CA SER A 58 -8.25 -34.02 10.31
C SER A 58 -6.92 -34.63 10.77
N ARG A 59 -5.79 -34.20 10.21
CA ARG A 59 -4.43 -34.64 10.59
C ARG A 59 -3.69 -33.64 11.49
N MET A 60 -4.13 -32.38 11.52
CA MET A 60 -3.41 -31.30 12.20
C MET A 60 -3.63 -31.30 13.71
N THR A 61 -2.58 -30.99 14.47
CA THR A 61 -2.70 -30.73 15.92
C THR A 61 -3.27 -29.34 16.21
N ILE A 62 -3.69 -29.06 17.45
CA ILE A 62 -4.14 -27.73 17.86
C ILE A 62 -3.04 -26.66 17.68
N GLU A 63 -1.77 -27.02 17.88
CA GLU A 63 -0.62 -26.14 17.63
C GLU A 63 -0.45 -25.82 16.14
N GLU A 64 -0.61 -26.81 15.25
CA GLU A 64 -0.54 -26.61 13.80
C GLU A 64 -1.72 -25.80 13.26
N LYS A 65 -2.91 -26.02 13.84
CA LYS A 65 -4.14 -25.25 13.58
C LYS A 65 -3.98 -23.80 14.02
N ALA A 66 -3.60 -23.56 15.28
CA ALA A 66 -3.28 -22.24 15.80
C ALA A 66 -2.20 -21.53 14.97
N GLY A 67 -1.17 -22.27 14.51
CA GLY A 67 -0.13 -21.75 13.63
C GLY A 67 -0.63 -21.25 12.25
N GLN A 68 -1.81 -21.64 11.78
CA GLN A 68 -2.40 -21.05 10.56
C GLN A 68 -3.02 -19.67 10.82
N LEU A 69 -3.49 -19.44 12.05
CA LEU A 69 -4.26 -18.25 12.43
C LEU A 69 -3.40 -16.98 12.56
N PHE A 70 -2.07 -17.04 12.43
CA PHE A 70 -1.19 -15.88 12.59
C PHE A 70 -0.28 -15.68 11.36
N HIS A 71 0.04 -14.42 11.04
CA HIS A 71 1.17 -14.10 10.17
C HIS A 71 1.95 -12.87 10.67
N THR A 72 3.27 -12.97 10.71
CA THR A 72 4.16 -11.87 11.12
C THR A 72 4.42 -10.88 9.98
N ILE A 73 5.03 -9.72 10.29
CA ILE A 73 5.51 -8.79 9.25
C ILE A 73 6.81 -9.31 8.67
N LEU A 74 6.87 -9.42 7.35
CA LEU A 74 8.10 -9.69 6.61
C LEU A 74 8.66 -8.37 6.06
N PHE A 75 9.78 -7.93 6.62
CA PHE A 75 10.49 -6.74 6.14
C PHE A 75 11.51 -7.13 5.06
N SER A 76 11.53 -6.41 3.93
CA SER A 76 12.59 -6.56 2.93
C SER A 76 13.81 -5.74 3.32
N GLY A 77 14.96 -6.40 3.39
CA GLY A 77 16.27 -5.78 3.40
C GLY A 77 16.79 -5.52 1.98
N PRO A 78 18.06 -5.07 1.87
CA PRO A 78 18.73 -4.89 0.59
C PRO A 78 18.66 -6.16 -0.28
N ASN A 79 18.44 -5.97 -1.58
CA ASN A 79 18.39 -7.03 -2.59
C ASN A 79 17.38 -8.16 -2.29
N GLY A 80 16.26 -7.86 -1.60
CA GLY A 80 15.20 -8.84 -1.32
C GLY A 80 15.53 -9.85 -0.21
N THR A 81 16.57 -9.60 0.57
CA THR A 81 16.87 -10.38 1.79
C THR A 81 15.82 -10.12 2.87
N PHE A 82 15.66 -11.00 3.87
CA PHE A 82 14.84 -10.70 5.04
C PHE A 82 15.57 -9.70 5.96
N ALA A 83 14.94 -8.55 6.24
CA ALA A 83 15.43 -7.60 7.23
C ALA A 83 14.89 -7.92 8.64
N SER A 84 15.75 -7.74 9.64
CA SER A 84 15.40 -7.83 11.05
C SER A 84 14.69 -6.56 11.54
N ALA A 85 13.50 -6.28 11.00
CA ALA A 85 12.61 -5.17 11.39
C ALA A 85 13.20 -3.75 11.33
N THR A 86 14.35 -3.53 10.68
CA THR A 86 15.07 -2.24 10.62
C THR A 86 14.56 -1.26 9.56
N ALA A 87 13.39 -1.49 8.98
CA ALA A 87 12.76 -0.51 8.09
C ALA A 87 12.14 0.61 8.93
N GLU A 88 12.54 1.86 8.69
CA GLU A 88 11.85 3.02 9.23
C GLU A 88 10.41 3.03 8.68
N LEU A 89 9.44 2.85 9.56
CA LEU A 89 8.02 2.93 9.21
C LEU A 89 7.65 4.40 8.96
N ASN A 90 7.80 4.85 7.71
CA ASN A 90 7.11 6.03 7.18
C ASN A 90 5.60 5.79 7.01
N SER A 91 4.97 5.21 8.03
CA SER A 91 3.54 5.32 8.27
C SER A 91 3.25 6.77 8.64
N THR A 92 2.65 7.54 7.72
CA THR A 92 1.99 8.80 8.06
C THR A 92 1.10 8.55 9.28
N ASP A 93 1.22 9.37 10.32
CA ASP A 93 0.82 9.07 11.70
C ASP A 93 -0.33 8.06 11.82
N PHE A 94 -0.05 6.89 12.40
CA PHE A 94 -1.04 5.84 12.61
C PHE A 94 -2.30 6.45 13.20
N VAL A 95 -3.36 6.51 12.38
CA VAL A 95 -4.59 7.21 12.74
C VAL A 95 -5.26 6.41 13.84
N ILE A 96 -5.03 6.82 15.09
CA ILE A 96 -5.89 6.49 16.25
C ILE A 96 -7.18 7.32 16.10
N GLY A 97 -7.81 7.17 14.94
CA GLY A 97 -9.14 7.67 14.68
C GLY A 97 -10.08 6.85 15.55
N THR A 98 -10.86 7.54 16.36
CA THR A 98 -11.89 6.93 17.19
C THR A 98 -13.09 6.55 16.33
N HIS A 99 -12.86 5.75 15.28
CA HIS A 99 -13.81 5.21 14.31
C HIS A 99 -14.70 4.12 14.94
N ARG A 100 -15.32 4.49 16.06
CA ARG A 100 -16.43 3.76 16.70
C ARG A 100 -17.74 4.16 16.02
N PRO A 101 -18.77 3.31 16.04
CA PRO A 101 -20.09 3.73 15.60
C PRO A 101 -20.67 4.74 16.61
N VAL A 102 -20.85 5.99 16.20
CA VAL A 102 -21.34 7.05 17.08
C VAL A 102 -22.87 7.00 17.13
N GLY A 103 -23.43 6.95 18.34
CA GLY A 103 -24.89 6.97 18.54
C GLY A 103 -25.64 5.66 18.25
N LEU A 104 -24.93 4.55 17.95
CA LEU A 104 -25.56 3.25 17.69
C LEU A 104 -25.38 2.31 18.89
N GLU A 105 -26.42 2.18 19.73
CA GLU A 105 -26.39 1.41 20.99
C GLU A 105 -26.07 -0.09 20.83
N GLU A 106 -26.28 -0.65 19.64
CA GLU A 106 -25.95 -2.04 19.30
C GLU A 106 -24.43 -2.32 19.25
N TYR A 107 -23.61 -1.29 19.01
CA TYR A 107 -22.19 -1.45 18.74
C TYR A 107 -21.31 -0.90 19.87
N GLU A 108 -20.60 -1.79 20.55
CA GLU A 108 -19.64 -1.40 21.60
C GLU A 108 -18.51 -0.54 21.01
N SER A 109 -18.08 0.48 21.77
CA SER A 109 -16.98 1.39 21.42
C SER A 109 -15.61 0.74 21.58
N VAL A 110 -15.32 -0.26 20.75
CA VAL A 110 -14.03 -0.96 20.62
C VAL A 110 -13.64 -1.07 19.14
N GLY A 111 -12.37 -1.34 18.85
CA GLY A 111 -11.90 -1.56 17.48
C GLY A 111 -12.64 -2.71 16.79
N PHE A 112 -12.96 -2.57 15.49
CA PHE A 112 -13.89 -3.48 14.81
C PHE A 112 -13.50 -4.97 14.86
N SER A 113 -12.21 -5.32 14.92
CA SER A 113 -11.75 -6.71 15.07
C SER A 113 -12.18 -7.36 16.40
N PHE A 114 -12.60 -6.56 17.39
CA PHE A 114 -13.14 -6.98 18.69
C PHE A 114 -14.67 -6.81 18.80
N ASN A 115 -15.34 -6.38 17.71
CA ASN A 115 -16.76 -6.02 17.67
C ASN A 115 -17.59 -7.07 16.92
N LYS A 116 -18.28 -7.93 17.68
CA LYS A 116 -19.08 -9.05 17.15
C LYS A 116 -20.29 -8.62 16.30
N PRO A 117 -21.06 -7.57 16.67
CA PRO A 117 -22.09 -7.01 15.79
C PRO A 117 -21.56 -6.59 14.42
N VAL A 118 -20.37 -5.97 14.32
CA VAL A 118 -19.76 -5.66 13.00
C VAL A 118 -19.31 -6.93 12.26
N VAL A 119 -18.44 -7.73 12.87
CA VAL A 119 -17.73 -8.81 12.16
C VAL A 119 -18.61 -10.04 11.87
N THR A 120 -19.50 -10.39 12.79
CA THR A 120 -20.45 -11.49 12.60
C THR A 120 -21.79 -10.97 12.06
N GLY A 121 -22.47 -10.09 12.79
CA GLY A 121 -23.84 -9.66 12.46
C GLY A 121 -23.97 -8.92 11.13
N LEU A 122 -23.19 -7.84 10.95
CA LEU A 122 -23.22 -7.05 9.71
C LEU A 122 -22.48 -7.76 8.58
N LEU A 123 -21.21 -8.12 8.76
CA LEU A 123 -20.38 -8.63 7.66
C LEU A 123 -20.73 -10.08 7.24
N LYS A 124 -20.77 -11.03 8.18
CA LYS A 124 -20.92 -12.47 7.85
C LYS A 124 -22.37 -12.93 7.69
N GLU A 125 -23.28 -12.36 8.48
CA GLU A 125 -24.71 -12.71 8.47
C GLU A 125 -25.50 -11.82 7.50
N THR A 126 -25.54 -10.50 7.73
CA THR A 126 -26.36 -9.56 6.95
C THR A 126 -25.85 -9.35 5.52
N LEU A 127 -24.55 -9.03 5.35
CA LEU A 127 -23.90 -8.90 4.04
C LEU A 127 -23.46 -10.25 3.46
N GLY A 128 -23.59 -11.33 4.24
CA GLY A 128 -23.38 -12.70 3.76
C GLY A 128 -21.93 -13.08 3.46
N PHE A 129 -20.92 -12.32 3.89
CA PHE A 129 -19.51 -12.61 3.58
C PHE A 129 -19.06 -13.98 4.14
N LYS A 130 -18.44 -14.81 3.29
CA LYS A 130 -17.99 -16.18 3.65
C LYS A 130 -16.47 -16.39 3.62
N GLY A 131 -15.69 -15.37 3.23
CA GLY A 131 -14.23 -15.43 3.17
C GLY A 131 -13.54 -15.41 4.53
N VAL A 132 -12.22 -15.26 4.50
CA VAL A 132 -11.37 -15.02 5.68
C VAL A 132 -11.52 -13.56 6.12
N VAL A 133 -11.81 -13.32 7.41
CA VAL A 133 -11.65 -12.03 8.06
C VAL A 133 -10.28 -12.02 8.75
N LEU A 134 -9.39 -11.14 8.30
CA LEU A 134 -8.06 -10.91 8.85
C LEU A 134 -8.09 -9.62 9.67
N THR A 135 -7.46 -9.60 10.86
CA THR A 135 -7.25 -8.36 11.62
C THR A 135 -6.17 -7.49 11.00
N ASP A 136 -6.21 -6.18 11.30
CA ASP A 136 -5.07 -5.30 11.07
C ASP A 136 -3.88 -5.68 12.00
N TRP A 137 -2.73 -5.04 11.78
CA TRP A 137 -1.44 -5.41 12.33
C TRP A 137 -1.27 -5.11 13.84
N GLY A 138 -0.99 -6.16 14.63
CA GLY A 138 -0.54 -6.06 16.02
C GLY A 138 -1.64 -5.63 16.98
N LEU A 139 -2.71 -6.41 17.06
CA LEU A 139 -3.84 -6.13 17.96
C LEU A 139 -3.68 -6.73 19.36
N ILE A 140 -2.87 -7.78 19.50
CA ILE A 140 -2.78 -8.56 20.74
C ILE A 140 -1.57 -8.14 21.57
N THR A 141 -0.38 -8.16 20.98
CA THR A 141 0.90 -8.20 21.71
C THR A 141 1.79 -6.99 21.41
N ASP A 142 2.33 -6.38 22.48
CA ASP A 142 3.36 -5.35 22.38
C ASP A 142 4.66 -5.95 21.82
N THR A 143 5.25 -5.28 20.82
CA THR A 143 6.45 -5.76 20.11
C THR A 143 7.49 -4.66 19.91
N THR A 144 8.57 -4.93 19.19
CA THR A 144 9.64 -3.98 18.88
C THR A 144 9.99 -4.01 17.40
N VAL A 145 9.83 -2.88 16.72
CA VAL A 145 10.13 -2.70 15.28
C VAL A 145 11.09 -1.53 15.14
N GLY A 146 12.16 -1.68 14.37
CA GLY A 146 13.21 -0.66 14.23
C GLY A 146 13.98 -0.34 15.51
N GLY A 147 13.84 -1.16 16.56
CA GLY A 147 14.30 -0.84 17.92
C GLY A 147 13.37 0.11 18.70
N GLN A 148 12.23 0.52 18.11
CA GLN A 148 11.20 1.29 18.77
C GLN A 148 10.12 0.37 19.37
N PRO A 149 9.57 0.70 20.55
CA PRO A 149 8.45 -0.04 21.13
C PRO A 149 7.17 0.18 20.29
N TRP A 150 6.50 -0.91 19.92
CA TRP A 150 5.27 -0.87 19.16
C TRP A 150 4.16 -1.53 19.97
N ILE A 151 3.46 -0.69 20.74
CA ILE A 151 2.34 -1.07 21.61
C ILE A 151 1.16 -1.57 20.77
N ALA A 152 0.50 -2.64 21.21
CA ALA A 152 -0.64 -3.26 20.53
C ALA A 152 -1.78 -2.25 20.25
N LYS A 153 -2.43 -2.35 19.09
CA LYS A 153 -3.54 -1.46 18.66
C LYS A 153 -4.89 -1.92 19.22
N ALA A 154 -4.89 -2.30 20.50
CA ALA A 154 -5.98 -2.90 21.25
C ALA A 154 -7.09 -1.89 21.64
N TRP A 155 -7.54 -1.03 20.71
CA TRP A 155 -8.37 0.13 21.05
C TRP A 155 -9.72 -0.24 21.68
N GLY A 156 -9.98 0.29 22.88
CA GLY A 156 -11.14 -0.02 23.73
C GLY A 156 -11.02 -1.37 24.48
N VAL A 157 -9.91 -2.09 24.33
CA VAL A 157 -9.61 -3.38 24.98
C VAL A 157 -8.15 -3.44 25.46
N GLU A 158 -7.64 -2.29 25.93
CA GLU A 158 -6.28 -2.11 26.43
C GLU A 158 -6.06 -2.79 27.79
N GLU A 159 -7.05 -2.78 28.69
CA GLU A 159 -6.94 -3.38 30.03
C GLU A 159 -7.01 -4.92 30.07
N PRO A 160 -7.84 -5.62 29.26
CA PRO A 160 -7.82 -7.08 29.16
C PRO A 160 -6.47 -7.67 28.74
N SER A 161 -6.17 -8.86 29.26
CA SER A 161 -4.96 -9.61 28.91
C SER A 161 -4.95 -10.06 27.45
N GLU A 162 -3.75 -10.36 26.91
CA GLU A 162 -3.58 -10.88 25.56
C GLU A 162 -4.46 -12.12 25.26
N LEU A 163 -4.64 -12.99 26.26
CA LEU A 163 -5.48 -14.18 26.17
C LEU A 163 -6.97 -13.82 25.98
N GLU A 164 -7.44 -12.80 26.71
CA GLU A 164 -8.80 -12.27 26.60
C GLU A 164 -9.01 -11.50 25.29
N ARG A 165 -7.99 -10.74 24.83
CA ARG A 165 -7.99 -10.10 23.51
C ARG A 165 -8.12 -11.14 22.39
N VAL A 166 -7.34 -12.23 22.42
CA VAL A 166 -7.43 -13.34 21.44
C VAL A 166 -8.80 -14.01 21.49
N ALA A 167 -9.33 -14.29 22.68
CA ALA A 167 -10.67 -14.86 22.84
C ALA A 167 -11.75 -13.94 22.24
N ARG A 168 -11.62 -12.63 22.45
CA ARG A 168 -12.56 -11.62 21.95
C ARG A 168 -12.49 -11.45 20.43
N VAL A 169 -11.31 -11.52 19.81
CA VAL A 169 -11.14 -11.52 18.34
C VAL A 169 -11.77 -12.78 17.71
N LEU A 170 -11.58 -13.95 18.35
CA LEU A 170 -12.21 -15.20 17.91
C LEU A 170 -13.73 -15.18 18.06
N ASP A 171 -14.27 -14.64 19.16
CA ASP A 171 -15.72 -14.56 19.39
C ASP A 171 -16.41 -13.46 18.58
N ALA A 172 -15.71 -12.35 18.27
CA ALA A 172 -16.15 -11.39 17.26
C ALA A 172 -16.28 -12.05 15.88
N GLY A 173 -15.47 -13.08 15.62
CA GLY A 173 -15.50 -13.90 14.43
C GLY A 173 -14.41 -13.55 13.43
N CYS A 174 -13.25 -13.04 13.85
CA CYS A 174 -12.10 -12.97 12.95
C CYS A 174 -11.52 -14.37 12.70
N ASP A 175 -11.05 -14.62 11.49
CA ASP A 175 -10.51 -15.92 11.06
C ASP A 175 -8.97 -15.96 11.09
N GLN A 176 -8.28 -14.81 11.13
CA GLN A 176 -6.81 -14.70 11.18
C GLN A 176 -6.34 -13.41 11.88
N PHE A 177 -5.17 -13.46 12.52
CA PHE A 177 -4.47 -12.38 13.23
C PHE A 177 -3.28 -11.88 12.40
N GLY A 178 -3.26 -10.58 12.10
CA GLY A 178 -2.15 -9.91 11.43
C GLY A 178 -1.12 -9.35 12.43
N GLY A 179 0.17 -9.61 12.21
CA GLY A 179 1.29 -9.00 12.95
C GLY A 179 1.63 -9.66 14.28
N ASP A 180 0.62 -10.17 14.98
CA ASP A 180 0.82 -10.96 16.18
C ASP A 180 1.50 -12.31 15.86
N SER A 181 2.27 -12.85 16.80
CA SER A 181 3.10 -14.04 16.59
C SER A 181 3.02 -15.04 17.75
N ARG A 182 1.87 -15.12 18.40
CA ARG A 182 1.66 -15.87 19.67
C ARG A 182 0.55 -16.93 19.58
N PRO A 183 0.72 -17.97 18.72
CA PRO A 183 -0.27 -19.03 18.54
C PRO A 183 -0.55 -19.83 19.82
N GLU A 184 0.37 -19.84 20.79
CA GLU A 184 0.18 -20.51 22.08
C GLU A 184 -1.01 -19.94 22.88
N LEU A 185 -1.42 -18.70 22.64
CA LEU A 185 -2.63 -18.12 23.26
C LEU A 185 -3.91 -18.82 22.77
N VAL A 186 -3.98 -19.20 21.49
CA VAL A 186 -5.11 -19.98 20.94
C VAL A 186 -5.08 -21.42 21.48
N VAL A 187 -3.89 -22.01 21.60
CA VAL A 187 -3.71 -23.33 22.21
C VAL A 187 -4.16 -23.32 23.68
N GLU A 188 -3.78 -22.30 24.45
CA GLU A 188 -4.17 -22.11 25.86
C GLU A 188 -5.69 -21.95 26.03
N LEU A 189 -6.36 -21.19 25.14
CA LEU A 189 -7.81 -21.04 25.13
C LEU A 189 -8.55 -22.36 24.87
N VAL A 190 -8.05 -23.18 23.95
CA VAL A 190 -8.65 -24.49 23.65
C VAL A 190 -8.37 -25.51 24.75
N GLN A 191 -7.13 -25.58 25.25
CA GLN A 191 -6.76 -26.50 26.34
C GLN A 191 -7.48 -26.19 27.67
N ARG A 192 -7.87 -24.93 27.91
CA ARG A 192 -8.71 -24.54 29.05
C ARG A 192 -10.22 -24.60 28.79
N GLY A 193 -10.65 -24.92 27.56
CA GLY A 193 -12.06 -25.02 27.19
C GLY A 193 -12.80 -23.67 27.08
N PHE A 194 -12.08 -22.55 26.97
CA PHE A 194 -12.69 -21.23 26.69
C PHE A 194 -13.13 -21.09 25.23
N VAL A 195 -12.46 -21.79 24.32
CA VAL A 195 -12.80 -21.90 22.89
C VAL A 195 -12.83 -23.38 22.52
N GLU A 196 -13.85 -23.81 21.77
CA GLU A 196 -13.85 -25.16 21.20
C GLU A 196 -12.92 -25.24 19.98
N GLU A 197 -12.18 -26.33 19.84
CA GLU A 197 -11.36 -26.61 18.64
C GLU A 197 -12.20 -26.59 17.34
N SER A 198 -13.48 -26.97 17.44
CA SER A 198 -14.49 -26.87 16.37
C SER A 198 -14.61 -25.46 15.76
N LYS A 199 -14.39 -24.40 16.55
CA LYS A 199 -14.42 -23.01 16.10
C LYS A 199 -13.13 -22.63 15.37
N ILE A 200 -11.99 -23.15 15.81
CA ILE A 200 -10.70 -22.96 15.14
C ILE A 200 -10.70 -23.67 13.77
N ASP A 201 -11.30 -24.87 13.69
CA ASP A 201 -11.44 -25.64 12.45
C ASP A 201 -12.21 -24.89 11.34
N ILE A 202 -13.16 -24.01 11.69
CA ILE A 202 -13.87 -23.15 10.72
C ILE A 202 -12.89 -22.17 10.05
N SER A 203 -12.05 -21.51 10.84
CA SER A 203 -11.05 -20.55 10.35
C SER A 203 -9.94 -21.24 9.57
N VAL A 204 -9.40 -22.34 10.11
CA VAL A 204 -8.35 -23.14 9.45
C VAL A 204 -8.84 -23.71 8.11
N ARG A 205 -10.09 -24.21 8.04
CA ARG A 205 -10.69 -24.70 6.80
C ARG A 205 -10.65 -23.65 5.69
N LYS A 206 -11.03 -22.40 5.97
CA LYS A 206 -10.96 -21.29 5.00
C LYS A 206 -9.51 -21.04 4.57
N LEU A 207 -8.60 -20.91 5.53
CA LEU A 207 -7.19 -20.60 5.27
C LEU A 207 -6.52 -21.69 4.43
N LEU A 208 -6.79 -22.97 4.70
CA LEU A 208 -6.32 -24.08 3.88
C LEU A 208 -6.94 -24.08 2.48
N ARG A 209 -8.26 -23.84 2.38
CA ARG A 209 -9.00 -23.78 1.12
C ARG A 209 -8.43 -22.72 0.18
N GLU A 210 -8.19 -21.50 0.66
CA GLU A 210 -7.58 -20.46 -0.17
C GLU A 210 -6.13 -20.80 -0.55
N LYS A 211 -5.35 -21.44 0.33
CA LYS A 211 -4.01 -21.96 -0.02
C LYS A 211 -4.04 -23.05 -1.11
N PHE A 212 -5.08 -23.89 -1.16
CA PHE A 212 -5.29 -24.84 -2.27
C PHE A 212 -5.78 -24.14 -3.55
N ILE A 213 -6.65 -23.13 -3.46
CA ILE A 213 -7.11 -22.34 -4.62
C ILE A 213 -5.94 -21.60 -5.28
N LEU A 214 -5.00 -21.09 -4.46
CA LEU A 214 -3.75 -20.46 -4.90
C LEU A 214 -2.67 -21.46 -5.36
N GLY A 215 -2.96 -22.77 -5.39
CA GLY A 215 -2.02 -23.80 -5.85
C GLY A 215 -0.84 -24.08 -4.91
N LEU A 216 -0.80 -23.50 -3.71
CA LEU A 216 0.38 -23.51 -2.81
C LEU A 216 0.73 -24.90 -2.22
N PHE A 217 -0.09 -25.92 -2.47
CA PHE A 217 0.21 -27.31 -2.12
C PHE A 217 0.78 -28.12 -3.31
N ASP A 218 0.67 -27.59 -4.52
CA ASP A 218 1.01 -28.25 -5.78
C ASP A 218 2.22 -27.56 -6.46
N GLU A 219 2.18 -26.22 -6.60
CA GLU A 219 3.26 -25.38 -7.13
C GLU A 219 3.56 -24.19 -6.18
N PRO A 220 4.26 -24.42 -5.05
CA PRO A 220 4.46 -23.42 -3.98
C PRO A 220 5.47 -22.29 -4.27
N PHE A 221 6.19 -22.32 -5.40
CA PHE A 221 7.32 -21.43 -5.67
C PHE A 221 7.23 -20.77 -7.04
N VAL A 222 7.76 -19.55 -7.15
CA VAL A 222 7.75 -18.73 -8.38
C VAL A 222 9.13 -18.65 -9.03
N ASP A 223 9.15 -18.38 -10.34
CA ASP A 223 10.38 -18.06 -11.07
C ASP A 223 10.77 -16.59 -10.88
N VAL A 224 11.93 -16.38 -10.25
CA VAL A 224 12.49 -15.06 -9.90
C VAL A 224 13.13 -14.35 -11.10
N ASP A 225 13.68 -15.12 -12.05
CA ASP A 225 14.25 -14.58 -13.29
C ASP A 225 13.11 -14.12 -14.22
N ALA A 226 12.02 -14.91 -14.31
CA ALA A 226 10.80 -14.50 -15.00
C ALA A 226 10.20 -13.22 -14.38
N ALA A 227 10.12 -13.13 -13.05
CA ALA A 227 9.64 -11.92 -12.37
C ALA A 227 10.48 -10.68 -12.74
N SER A 228 11.79 -10.84 -12.87
CA SER A 228 12.72 -9.78 -13.28
C SER A 228 12.50 -9.28 -14.73
N SER A 229 11.89 -10.09 -15.60
CA SER A 229 11.46 -9.67 -16.94
C SER A 229 10.11 -8.93 -16.97
N VAL A 230 9.29 -9.13 -15.93
CA VAL A 230 7.93 -8.57 -15.80
C VAL A 230 7.97 -7.22 -15.08
N VAL A 231 8.65 -7.14 -13.93
CA VAL A 231 8.68 -5.94 -13.08
C VAL A 231 9.35 -4.76 -13.79
N GLY A 232 8.65 -3.63 -13.87
CA GLY A 232 9.20 -2.39 -14.41
C GLY A 232 9.49 -2.38 -15.92
N ASN A 233 9.00 -3.36 -16.69
CA ASN A 233 9.25 -3.43 -18.13
C ASN A 233 8.67 -2.20 -18.90
N PRO A 234 9.15 -1.92 -20.14
CA PRO A 234 8.73 -0.71 -20.87
C PRO A 234 7.22 -0.61 -21.14
N TYR A 235 6.52 -1.74 -21.29
CA TYR A 235 5.07 -1.75 -21.54
C TYR A 235 4.29 -1.30 -20.30
N PHE A 236 4.61 -1.83 -19.12
CA PHE A 236 3.98 -1.39 -17.87
C PHE A 236 4.42 0.01 -17.45
N ARG A 237 5.66 0.43 -17.74
CA ARG A 237 6.08 1.84 -17.53
C ARG A 237 5.29 2.81 -18.39
N ARG A 238 5.01 2.46 -19.66
CA ARG A 238 4.13 3.25 -20.54
C ARG A 238 2.70 3.33 -19.98
N LEU A 239 2.08 2.21 -19.61
CA LEU A 239 0.74 2.21 -19.03
C LEU A 239 0.67 3.00 -17.71
N SER A 240 1.71 2.93 -16.87
CA SER A 240 1.82 3.73 -15.65
C SER A 240 1.90 5.23 -15.97
N LEU A 241 2.68 5.64 -16.97
CA LEU A 241 2.76 7.04 -17.40
C LEU A 241 1.43 7.52 -18.01
N GLU A 242 0.71 6.68 -18.76
CA GLU A 242 -0.62 6.99 -19.31
C GLU A 242 -1.66 7.19 -18.20
N ALA A 243 -1.70 6.30 -17.19
CA ALA A 243 -2.55 6.47 -16.01
C ALA A 243 -2.18 7.72 -15.19
N GLN A 244 -0.88 7.99 -15.02
CA GLN A 244 -0.41 9.20 -14.34
C GLN A 244 -0.75 10.47 -15.12
N ARG A 245 -0.63 10.49 -16.45
CA ARG A 245 -1.09 11.62 -17.30
C ARG A 245 -2.60 11.83 -17.07
N ALA A 246 -3.40 10.76 -17.18
CA ALA A 246 -4.86 10.83 -17.05
C ALA A 246 -5.36 11.34 -15.69
N LEU A 247 -4.70 11.02 -14.55
CA LEU A 247 -5.20 11.40 -13.22
C LEU A 247 -5.11 12.90 -12.88
N HIS A 248 -4.41 13.71 -13.69
CA HIS A 248 -4.27 15.16 -13.43
C HIS A 248 -5.64 15.84 -13.50
N THR A 249 -6.06 16.42 -12.38
CA THR A 249 -7.34 17.11 -12.24
C THR A 249 -7.12 18.62 -12.33
N LEU A 250 -7.48 19.22 -13.47
CA LEU A 250 -7.34 20.66 -13.70
C LEU A 250 -8.51 21.41 -13.05
N LEU A 251 -8.28 22.10 -11.93
CA LEU A 251 -9.32 22.84 -11.20
C LEU A 251 -9.58 24.23 -11.78
N THR A 252 -8.52 24.95 -12.17
CA THR A 252 -8.62 26.28 -12.79
C THR A 252 -7.71 26.39 -14.03
N ASN A 253 -8.12 27.19 -15.02
CA ASN A 253 -7.33 27.51 -16.21
C ASN A 253 -7.73 28.91 -16.72
N ARG A 254 -7.17 29.94 -16.08
CA ARG A 254 -7.47 31.35 -16.35
C ARG A 254 -7.05 31.71 -17.76
N ASN A 255 -7.86 32.50 -18.46
CA ASN A 255 -7.66 32.92 -19.86
C ASN A 255 -7.45 31.76 -20.86
N ASN A 256 -7.65 30.51 -20.45
CA ASN A 256 -7.26 29.30 -21.18
C ASN A 256 -5.74 29.23 -21.47
N THR A 257 -4.90 29.67 -20.52
CA THR A 257 -3.42 29.62 -20.60
C THR A 257 -2.89 28.24 -20.94
N LEU A 258 -3.51 27.16 -20.45
CA LEU A 258 -3.13 25.78 -20.76
C LEU A 258 -3.95 25.18 -21.92
N PRO A 259 -3.32 24.39 -22.81
CA PRO A 259 -1.95 23.87 -22.73
C PRO A 259 -0.87 24.79 -23.34
N LEU A 260 0.35 24.71 -22.80
CA LEU A 260 1.54 25.49 -23.20
C LEU A 260 2.19 25.02 -24.53
N ARG A 261 1.43 24.35 -25.40
CA ARG A 261 1.92 23.63 -26.60
C ARG A 261 2.68 24.51 -27.61
N ALA A 262 2.54 25.83 -27.53
CA ALA A 262 3.19 26.80 -28.41
C ALA A 262 3.94 27.91 -27.64
N LEU A 263 4.37 27.63 -26.40
CA LEU A 263 5.25 28.53 -25.63
C LEU A 263 6.63 28.63 -26.31
N SER A 264 7.25 29.82 -26.31
CA SER A 264 8.61 30.00 -26.85
C SER A 264 9.64 29.38 -25.92
N THR A 265 10.66 28.70 -26.45
CA THR A 265 11.82 28.25 -25.67
C THR A 265 12.66 29.40 -25.12
N GLU A 266 12.43 30.62 -25.60
CA GLU A 266 12.99 31.87 -25.05
C GLU A 266 12.34 32.27 -23.71
N THR A 267 11.18 31.70 -23.35
CA THR A 267 10.51 31.96 -22.07
C THR A 267 11.35 31.43 -20.90
N ALA A 268 11.63 32.32 -19.95
CA ALA A 268 12.26 31.99 -18.69
C ALA A 268 11.24 31.36 -17.73
N ILE A 269 11.53 30.15 -17.23
CA ILE A 269 10.64 29.42 -16.33
C ILE A 269 11.27 29.27 -14.95
N TYR A 270 10.54 29.66 -13.90
CA TYR A 270 10.89 29.34 -12.51
C TYR A 270 10.19 28.05 -12.06
N VAL A 271 10.86 27.22 -11.26
CA VAL A 271 10.30 25.95 -10.77
C VAL A 271 10.69 25.59 -9.34
N GLU A 272 9.74 24.98 -8.63
CA GLU A 272 9.92 24.36 -7.31
C GLU A 272 9.25 22.99 -7.24
N GLY A 273 9.76 22.13 -6.35
CA GLY A 273 9.17 20.81 -6.05
C GLY A 273 9.42 19.70 -7.07
N PHE A 274 10.29 19.93 -8.08
CA PHE A 274 10.69 18.91 -9.05
C PHE A 274 12.04 19.19 -9.71
N ASP A 275 12.55 18.19 -10.45
CA ASP A 275 13.82 18.27 -11.16
C ASP A 275 13.77 19.25 -12.35
N LYS A 276 14.67 20.23 -12.30
CA LYS A 276 14.85 21.28 -13.32
C LYS A 276 15.25 20.71 -14.69
N ALA A 277 15.93 19.55 -14.72
CA ALA A 277 16.34 18.89 -15.95
C ALA A 277 15.15 18.60 -16.89
N LEU A 278 13.97 18.28 -16.35
CA LEU A 278 12.78 17.97 -17.14
C LEU A 278 12.28 19.15 -18.02
N LEU A 279 12.63 20.39 -17.69
CA LEU A 279 12.38 21.56 -18.55
C LEU A 279 13.55 21.89 -19.48
N ALA A 280 14.79 21.65 -19.04
CA ALA A 280 15.97 21.79 -19.89
C ALA A 280 15.94 20.80 -21.06
N ASP A 281 15.51 19.55 -20.83
CA ASP A 281 15.27 18.52 -21.85
C ASP A 281 14.15 18.91 -22.84
N ARG A 282 13.27 19.83 -22.43
CA ARG A 282 12.22 20.44 -23.28
C ARG A 282 12.68 21.75 -23.96
N GLY A 283 13.93 22.16 -23.75
CA GLY A 283 14.56 23.33 -24.38
C GLY A 283 14.32 24.67 -23.68
N PHE A 284 13.76 24.69 -22.46
CA PHE A 284 13.48 25.93 -21.73
C PHE A 284 14.64 26.38 -20.84
N THR A 285 14.79 27.70 -20.68
CA THR A 285 15.73 28.28 -19.70
C THR A 285 15.08 28.27 -18.32
N VAL A 286 15.67 27.53 -17.37
CA VAL A 286 15.21 27.50 -15.98
C VAL A 286 16.01 28.51 -15.16
N VAL A 287 15.34 29.51 -14.59
CA VAL A 287 15.97 30.62 -13.86
C VAL A 287 16.08 30.37 -12.35
N ALA A 288 16.77 31.26 -11.65
CA ALA A 288 17.10 31.08 -10.23
C ALA A 288 16.02 31.63 -9.30
N THR A 289 15.30 32.69 -9.68
CA THR A 289 14.26 33.32 -8.83
C THR A 289 12.97 33.64 -9.62
N PRO A 290 11.83 33.90 -8.94
CA PRO A 290 10.57 34.28 -9.58
C PRO A 290 10.63 35.58 -10.38
N GLU A 291 11.48 36.52 -9.98
CA GLU A 291 11.63 37.85 -10.60
C GLU A 291 12.35 37.78 -11.97
N GLU A 292 13.05 36.68 -12.24
CA GLU A 292 13.74 36.41 -13.51
C GLU A 292 12.85 35.69 -14.55
N ALA A 293 11.61 35.33 -14.21
CA ALA A 293 10.76 34.44 -15.00
C ALA A 293 9.54 35.12 -15.63
N ASP A 294 9.14 34.68 -16.83
CA ASP A 294 7.85 35.03 -17.42
C ASP A 294 6.72 34.10 -16.94
N LEU A 295 7.08 32.91 -16.44
CA LEU A 295 6.18 31.84 -16.03
C LEU A 295 6.79 31.06 -14.86
N ALA A 296 5.98 30.68 -13.87
CA ALA A 296 6.39 29.73 -12.84
C ALA A 296 5.56 28.44 -12.90
N ILE A 297 6.20 27.31 -12.59
CA ILE A 297 5.54 26.01 -12.41
C ILE A 297 5.96 25.44 -11.06
N LEU A 298 5.05 25.46 -10.09
CA LEU A 298 5.30 25.01 -8.72
C LEU A 298 4.56 23.69 -8.47
N ARG A 299 5.27 22.67 -7.98
CA ARG A 299 4.65 21.52 -7.33
C ARG A 299 4.82 21.66 -5.83
N SER A 300 3.74 21.73 -5.07
CA SER A 300 3.84 21.91 -3.61
C SER A 300 3.17 20.79 -2.81
N LEU A 301 3.84 20.45 -1.71
CA LEU A 301 3.50 19.38 -0.77
C LEU A 301 3.07 19.92 0.61
N GLU A 302 3.26 21.21 0.86
CA GLU A 302 3.07 21.84 2.17
C GLU A 302 2.30 23.16 2.06
N TYR A 303 1.42 23.38 3.04
CA TYR A 303 0.45 24.48 3.08
C TYR A 303 0.34 25.09 4.48
N THR A 304 1.48 25.21 5.18
CA THR A 304 1.56 25.96 6.45
C THR A 304 1.26 27.45 6.20
N ALA A 305 0.91 28.20 7.25
CA ALA A 305 0.61 29.64 7.09
C ALA A 305 1.80 30.45 6.51
N GLU A 306 3.02 30.10 6.91
CA GLU A 306 4.26 30.70 6.37
C GLU A 306 4.47 30.35 4.89
N GLU A 307 4.29 29.07 4.53
CA GLU A 307 4.47 28.59 3.16
C GLU A 307 3.38 29.13 2.22
N LYS A 308 2.14 29.27 2.69
CA LYS A 308 1.06 29.99 1.99
C LYS A 308 1.42 31.46 1.74
N GLU A 309 2.00 32.16 2.72
CA GLU A 309 2.46 33.55 2.54
C GLU A 309 3.64 33.65 1.56
N ARG A 310 4.56 32.68 1.56
CA ARG A 310 5.67 32.59 0.60
C ARG A 310 5.17 32.36 -0.82
N GLN A 311 4.33 31.34 -1.03
CA GLN A 311 3.71 31.02 -2.32
C GLN A 311 2.89 32.20 -2.86
N ALA A 312 2.12 32.89 -2.01
CA ALA A 312 1.32 34.03 -2.41
C ALA A 312 2.14 35.18 -3.02
N LYS A 313 3.39 35.40 -2.58
CA LYS A 313 4.31 36.41 -3.14
C LYS A 313 4.80 36.01 -4.53
N ILE A 314 5.05 34.72 -4.77
CA ILE A 314 5.40 34.18 -6.10
C ILE A 314 4.23 34.41 -7.07
N TYR A 315 3.00 34.11 -6.64
CA TYR A 315 1.81 34.26 -7.50
C TYR A 315 1.51 35.72 -7.86
N ASP A 316 1.85 36.68 -6.98
CA ASP A 316 1.71 38.11 -7.25
C ASP A 316 2.83 38.68 -8.14
N GLN A 317 3.99 38.00 -8.17
CA GLN A 317 5.17 38.39 -8.95
C GLN A 317 5.16 37.83 -10.38
N VAL A 318 4.76 36.57 -10.58
CA VAL A 318 4.87 35.86 -11.86
C VAL A 318 3.64 34.95 -12.11
N PRO A 319 3.12 34.89 -13.37
CA PRO A 319 2.08 33.94 -13.75
C PRO A 319 2.45 32.51 -13.34
N THR A 320 1.75 31.95 -12.36
CA THR A 320 2.12 30.66 -11.76
C THR A 320 1.11 29.56 -12.04
N ILE A 321 1.58 28.44 -12.58
CA ILE A 321 0.88 27.16 -12.65
C ILE A 321 1.23 26.39 -11.37
N VAL A 322 0.23 25.90 -10.64
CA VAL A 322 0.43 25.14 -9.41
C VAL A 322 -0.08 23.72 -9.59
N ASP A 323 0.67 22.74 -9.10
CA ASP A 323 0.25 21.34 -8.94
C ASP A 323 0.32 20.95 -7.46
N ILE A 324 -0.80 20.45 -6.94
CA ILE A 324 -0.95 20.05 -5.55
C ILE A 324 -1.09 18.54 -5.46
N ASN A 325 -0.15 17.91 -4.75
CA ASN A 325 -0.24 16.49 -4.42
C ASN A 325 -1.15 16.28 -3.20
N PHE A 326 -2.41 15.91 -3.41
CA PHE A 326 -3.32 15.56 -2.31
C PHE A 326 -3.04 14.15 -1.78
N ASN A 327 -2.12 14.07 -0.82
CA ASN A 327 -2.12 12.97 0.16
C ASN A 327 -3.29 13.11 1.15
N ARG A 328 -3.74 14.35 1.42
CA ARG A 328 -4.96 14.75 2.12
C ARG A 328 -5.55 15.98 1.41
N PRO A 329 -6.88 16.21 1.40
CA PRO A 329 -7.46 17.41 0.80
C PRO A 329 -7.06 18.66 1.59
N ALA A 330 -6.29 19.57 0.98
CA ALA A 330 -5.86 20.80 1.64
C ALA A 330 -6.87 21.94 1.40
N ALA A 331 -7.22 22.69 2.46
CA ALA A 331 -8.02 23.91 2.34
C ALA A 331 -7.15 25.07 1.83
N VAL A 332 -7.18 25.30 0.51
CA VAL A 332 -6.31 26.28 -0.20
C VAL A 332 -7.06 27.15 -1.24
N PRO A 333 -8.17 27.82 -0.87
CA PRO A 333 -8.89 28.71 -1.79
C PRO A 333 -7.99 29.78 -2.42
N GLU A 334 -7.03 30.32 -1.67
CA GLU A 334 -6.09 31.34 -2.12
C GLU A 334 -5.24 30.92 -3.33
N VAL A 335 -4.94 29.62 -3.47
CA VAL A 335 -4.20 29.10 -4.63
C VAL A 335 -5.10 29.10 -5.87
N ALA A 336 -6.37 28.66 -5.73
CA ALA A 336 -7.36 28.74 -6.80
C ALA A 336 -7.71 30.19 -7.18
N GLU A 337 -7.63 31.11 -6.21
CA GLU A 337 -7.89 32.54 -6.36
C GLU A 337 -6.70 33.35 -6.93
N LYS A 338 -5.47 32.83 -6.89
CA LYS A 338 -4.28 33.48 -7.49
C LYS A 338 -3.71 32.79 -8.74
N ALA A 339 -3.48 31.47 -8.70
CA ALA A 339 -2.77 30.74 -9.77
C ALA A 339 -3.44 30.88 -11.15
N VAL A 340 -2.64 30.96 -12.23
CA VAL A 340 -3.19 31.01 -13.60
C VAL A 340 -3.75 29.67 -14.05
N ALA A 341 -3.22 28.57 -13.52
CA ALA A 341 -3.85 27.27 -13.56
C ALA A 341 -3.51 26.47 -12.31
N LEU A 342 -4.46 25.66 -11.83
CA LEU A 342 -4.32 24.80 -10.66
C LEU A 342 -4.62 23.36 -11.05
N PHE A 343 -3.64 22.48 -10.87
CA PHE A 343 -3.78 21.04 -10.93
C PHE A 343 -3.83 20.42 -9.54
N VAL A 344 -4.48 19.27 -9.49
CA VAL A 344 -4.45 18.32 -8.38
C VAL A 344 -3.97 16.97 -8.90
N THR A 345 -3.10 16.36 -8.11
CA THR A 345 -2.49 15.05 -8.34
C THR A 345 -2.51 14.19 -7.09
N TYR A 346 -2.32 12.88 -7.29
CA TYR A 346 -2.32 11.86 -6.24
C TYR A 346 -1.02 11.04 -6.36
N GLY A 347 0.13 11.70 -6.20
CA GLY A 347 1.46 11.09 -6.32
C GLY A 347 1.92 10.81 -7.76
N SER A 348 1.41 11.52 -8.78
CA SER A 348 1.93 11.41 -10.16
C SER A 348 3.38 11.88 -10.24
N SER A 349 4.17 11.35 -11.18
CA SER A 349 5.50 11.91 -11.50
C SER A 349 5.37 13.27 -12.18
N THR A 350 6.34 14.17 -11.97
CA THR A 350 6.33 15.49 -12.61
C THR A 350 6.47 15.40 -14.13
N GLN A 351 7.08 14.34 -14.66
CA GLN A 351 7.08 14.07 -16.10
C GLN A 351 5.65 13.96 -16.65
N ALA A 352 4.73 13.32 -15.91
CA ALA A 352 3.33 13.23 -16.31
C ALA A 352 2.61 14.59 -16.21
N LEU A 353 2.90 15.40 -15.20
CA LEU A 353 2.40 16.78 -15.08
C LEU A 353 2.84 17.61 -16.29
N LEU A 354 4.14 17.64 -16.58
CA LEU A 354 4.70 18.42 -17.68
C LEU A 354 4.16 17.95 -19.03
N ASP A 355 3.93 16.65 -19.20
CA ASP A 355 3.31 16.13 -20.42
C ASP A 355 1.87 16.61 -20.60
N VAL A 356 1.08 16.70 -19.53
CA VAL A 356 -0.25 17.31 -19.57
C VAL A 356 -0.16 18.82 -19.84
N VAL A 357 0.66 19.55 -19.08
CA VAL A 357 0.86 21.01 -19.20
C VAL A 357 1.25 21.45 -20.61
N PHE A 358 2.17 20.73 -21.26
CA PHE A 358 2.64 21.03 -22.62
C PHE A 358 1.85 20.29 -23.72
N ASN A 359 0.89 19.43 -23.36
CA ASN A 359 0.14 18.56 -24.28
C ASN A 359 1.04 17.62 -25.12
N THR A 360 2.12 17.11 -24.51
CA THR A 360 3.02 16.09 -25.10
C THR A 360 2.21 14.87 -25.52
N ASP A 361 2.42 14.37 -26.74
CA ASP A 361 1.66 13.25 -27.35
C ASP A 361 0.13 13.45 -27.39
N GLY A 362 -0.38 14.66 -27.13
CA GLY A 362 -1.82 14.90 -26.95
C GLY A 362 -2.34 14.55 -25.54
N ALA A 363 -1.48 14.50 -24.53
CA ALA A 363 -1.90 14.31 -23.13
C ALA A 363 -2.77 15.48 -22.63
N GLU A 364 -3.85 15.16 -21.93
CA GLU A 364 -4.83 16.12 -21.42
C GLU A 364 -5.23 15.76 -19.97
N PRO A 365 -5.70 16.73 -19.16
CA PRO A 365 -6.20 16.45 -17.81
C PRO A 365 -7.53 15.73 -17.90
N LEU A 366 -7.54 14.42 -17.62
CA LEU A 366 -8.75 13.60 -17.57
C LEU A 366 -9.29 13.42 -16.13
N GLY A 367 -8.53 13.87 -15.13
CA GLY A 367 -8.90 13.77 -13.72
C GLY A 367 -10.16 14.56 -13.37
N LYS A 368 -10.77 14.17 -12.26
CA LYS A 368 -11.98 14.71 -11.62
C LYS A 368 -11.83 14.55 -10.11
N LEU A 369 -12.29 15.50 -9.31
CA LEU A 369 -12.23 15.40 -7.85
C LEU A 369 -13.13 14.27 -7.32
N PRO A 370 -12.61 13.33 -6.51
CA PRO A 370 -13.40 12.27 -5.88
C PRO A 370 -14.06 12.70 -4.55
N PHE A 371 -13.95 13.98 -4.18
CA PHE A 371 -14.51 14.60 -2.99
C PHE A 371 -14.81 16.08 -3.23
N ASP A 372 -15.52 16.73 -2.32
CA ASP A 372 -15.59 18.20 -2.27
C ASP A 372 -14.31 18.78 -1.68
N LEU A 373 -13.74 19.83 -2.29
CA LEU A 373 -12.54 20.49 -1.78
C LEU A 373 -12.93 21.56 -0.74
N PRO A 374 -12.61 21.39 0.56
CA PRO A 374 -13.02 22.33 1.60
C PRO A 374 -12.39 23.71 1.41
N ARG A 375 -13.12 24.77 1.77
CA ARG A 375 -12.60 26.16 1.77
C ARG A 375 -11.76 26.47 3.02
N SER A 376 -12.02 25.81 4.14
CA SER A 376 -11.33 26.00 5.41
C SER A 376 -11.38 24.74 6.26
N ASP A 377 -10.51 24.64 7.26
CA ASP A 377 -10.52 23.52 8.22
C ASP A 377 -11.86 23.46 8.99
N ALA A 378 -12.43 24.61 9.34
CA ALA A 378 -13.76 24.71 9.94
C ALA A 378 -14.89 24.15 9.04
N ALA A 379 -14.73 24.15 7.71
CA ALA A 379 -15.67 23.49 6.81
C ALA A 379 -15.55 21.95 6.88
N VAL A 380 -14.34 21.43 7.12
CA VAL A 380 -14.11 20.00 7.41
C VAL A 380 -14.70 19.62 8.76
N GLU A 381 -14.44 20.40 9.82
CA GLU A 381 -15.01 20.20 11.17
C GLU A 381 -16.55 20.26 11.20
N THR A 382 -17.17 20.91 10.22
CA THR A 382 -18.64 21.01 10.06
C THR A 382 -19.22 19.93 9.13
N SER A 383 -18.39 19.20 8.39
CA SER A 383 -18.82 18.10 7.51
C SER A 383 -19.11 16.83 8.34
N SER A 384 -20.12 16.06 7.95
CA SER A 384 -20.50 14.83 8.66
C SER A 384 -19.65 13.65 8.19
N GLU A 385 -19.00 12.93 9.11
CA GLU A 385 -18.11 11.80 8.76
C GLU A 385 -18.80 10.67 7.96
N ASP A 386 -20.14 10.59 8.01
CA ASP A 386 -20.97 9.58 7.36
C ASP A 386 -21.72 10.08 6.09
N GLN A 387 -21.70 11.38 5.77
CA GLN A 387 -22.47 11.95 4.66
C GLN A 387 -21.57 12.41 3.50
N PRO A 388 -21.66 11.78 2.31
CA PRO A 388 -20.82 12.16 1.18
C PRO A 388 -21.27 13.50 0.58
N PHE A 389 -20.31 14.40 0.34
CA PHE A 389 -20.47 15.68 -0.35
C PHE A 389 -21.35 16.72 0.40
N ASP A 390 -21.43 16.61 1.74
CA ASP A 390 -22.19 17.55 2.58
C ASP A 390 -21.42 18.86 2.88
N THR A 391 -20.13 18.92 2.55
CA THR A 391 -19.21 20.01 2.90
C THR A 391 -19.81 21.39 2.62
N PRO A 392 -19.79 22.32 3.60
CA PRO A 392 -20.32 23.67 3.44
C PRO A 392 -19.37 24.54 2.62
N ASP A 393 -19.93 25.22 1.61
CA ASP A 393 -19.23 26.15 0.70
C ASP A 393 -17.81 25.69 0.26
N PRO A 394 -17.68 24.53 -0.40
CA PRO A 394 -16.40 24.05 -0.88
C PRO A 394 -15.91 24.87 -2.08
N VAL A 395 -14.59 24.95 -2.25
CA VAL A 395 -13.95 25.68 -3.36
C VAL A 395 -14.33 25.05 -4.70
N PHE A 396 -14.40 23.72 -4.73
CA PHE A 396 -14.86 22.91 -5.86
C PHE A 396 -15.63 21.69 -5.34
N ARG A 397 -16.69 21.29 -6.03
CA ARG A 397 -17.46 20.08 -5.71
C ARG A 397 -16.80 18.82 -6.30
N PHE A 398 -17.24 17.66 -5.82
CA PHE A 398 -17.10 16.35 -6.46
C PHE A 398 -17.40 16.42 -7.97
N ASP A 399 -16.67 15.62 -8.76
CA ASP A 399 -16.66 15.64 -10.22
C ASP A 399 -16.25 17.00 -10.86
N HIS A 400 -15.77 17.98 -10.09
CA HIS A 400 -15.09 19.12 -10.71
C HIS A 400 -13.76 18.69 -11.33
N GLY A 401 -13.48 19.25 -12.51
CA GLY A 401 -12.28 18.94 -13.29
C GLY A 401 -12.47 19.38 -14.74
N LEU A 402 -11.71 20.39 -15.14
CA LEU A 402 -11.76 21.02 -16.44
C LEU A 402 -11.10 20.13 -17.51
N ARG A 403 -11.41 20.44 -18.77
CA ARG A 403 -10.70 19.96 -19.96
C ARG A 403 -10.09 21.15 -20.70
N TYR A 404 -9.12 20.90 -21.57
CA TYR A 404 -8.66 21.92 -22.51
C TYR A 404 -9.77 22.24 -23.51
N LYS A 405 -9.86 23.50 -23.92
CA LYS A 405 -10.82 23.90 -24.97
C LYS A 405 -10.25 23.48 -26.33
N PRO A 406 -11.09 22.95 -27.25
CA PRO A 406 -10.67 22.72 -28.62
C PRO A 406 -10.09 23.99 -29.23
N LEU A 407 -8.95 23.87 -29.92
CA LEU A 407 -8.38 24.99 -30.68
C LEU A 407 -9.40 25.47 -31.72
N PRO A 408 -9.63 26.79 -31.86
CA PRO A 408 -10.58 27.30 -32.84
C PRO A 408 -10.13 26.92 -34.25
N CYS A 409 -11.02 26.29 -35.02
CA CYS A 409 -10.74 25.79 -36.36
C CYS A 409 -10.31 26.92 -37.31
N ARG A 410 -9.02 26.98 -37.63
CA ARG A 410 -8.44 27.90 -38.64
C ARG A 410 -8.93 27.51 -40.04
N GLY A 411 -10.15 27.93 -40.40
CA GLY A 411 -10.75 27.65 -41.70
C GLY A 411 -12.12 28.30 -41.94
N CYS A 412 -12.94 28.48 -40.91
CA CYS A 412 -14.26 29.11 -41.05
C CYS A 412 -14.20 30.62 -40.79
N SER A 413 -13.75 31.39 -41.79
CA SER A 413 -14.06 32.81 -41.87
C SER A 413 -15.57 32.97 -42.13
N SER A 414 -16.32 33.34 -41.10
CA SER A 414 -17.75 33.66 -41.22
C SER A 414 -17.95 34.91 -42.07
N VAL A 415 -18.35 34.74 -43.33
CA VAL A 415 -18.81 35.83 -44.20
C VAL A 415 -20.28 36.10 -43.87
N LEU A 416 -20.52 37.17 -43.11
CA LEU A 416 -21.81 37.83 -42.88
C LEU A 416 -21.57 39.35 -42.85
#